data_AF-A0A514CE77-F1
#
_entry.id   AF-A0A514CE77-F1
#
_cell.length_a   1.000
_cell.length_b   1.000
_cell.length_c   1.000
_cell.angle_alpha   90.00
_cell.angle_beta   90.00
_cell.angle_gamma   90.00
#
_symmetry.space_group_name_H-M   'P 1'
#
loop_
_entity.id
_entity.type
_entity.pdbx_description
1 polymer ?
#
loop_
_entity_poly.entity_id
_entity_poly.type
_entity_poly.pdbx_seq_one_letter_code
_entity_poly.pdbx_strand_id
1 'polypeptide(L)'
;MDFKDYKLQKIPPEYRYKIYQYEAHQDWTKRFQMIMEDKLARNLIDLLTTNKKRDQLKLLKGVSFTSFTLTKLIFYAYENLGYKFSYYSSEQLPKGIKYTDLPYVIELGENEKDIDIIGETELSEGQLKNIIKHRKRIIAKFIEKEDQWHCFYITYKSLSGEESWNDGQPHYHYLSDKFGVPRDEVVLGIKNGKMPSTPVHIGIEG
;
A
#
# COMPACT_ATOMS: atom_id res chain seq x y z
N MET A 1 18.01 -5.82 22.64
CA MET A 1 17.32 -7.09 22.95
C MET A 1 16.19 -6.74 23.91
N ASP A 2 14.94 -6.89 23.48
CA ASP A 2 13.79 -6.46 24.27
C ASP A 2 13.61 -7.38 25.50
N PHE A 3 13.11 -6.87 26.61
CA PHE A 3 12.96 -7.58 27.89
C PHE A 3 12.05 -8.83 27.76
N LYS A 4 11.20 -8.86 26.72
CA LYS A 4 10.34 -10.00 26.36
C LYS A 4 11.10 -11.17 25.73
N ASP A 5 12.10 -10.89 24.89
CA ASP A 5 12.91 -11.92 24.22
C ASP A 5 13.68 -12.78 25.22
N TYR A 6 14.12 -12.17 26.32
CA TYR A 6 14.84 -12.86 27.40
C TYR A 6 13.97 -13.87 28.16
N LYS A 7 12.66 -13.63 28.30
CA LYS A 7 11.74 -14.57 28.99
C LYS A 7 11.38 -15.77 28.11
N LEU A 8 11.24 -15.56 26.80
CA LEU A 8 10.90 -16.60 25.83
C LEU A 8 12.03 -17.62 25.64
N GLN A 9 13.29 -17.22 25.82
CA GLN A 9 14.43 -18.14 25.75
C GLN A 9 14.39 -19.25 26.82
N LYS A 10 13.72 -19.02 27.96
CA LYS A 10 13.56 -20.02 29.02
C LYS A 10 12.40 -21.00 28.79
N ILE A 11 11.58 -20.76 27.77
CA ILE A 11 10.46 -21.61 27.42
C ILE A 11 10.95 -22.68 26.43
N PRO A 12 10.63 -23.97 26.66
CA PRO A 12 11.00 -25.02 25.72
C PRO A 12 10.45 -24.74 24.30
N PRO A 13 11.23 -24.99 23.23
CA PRO A 13 10.86 -24.64 21.86
C PRO A 13 9.46 -25.10 21.43
N GLU A 14 9.01 -26.25 21.91
CA GLU A 14 7.71 -26.86 21.62
C GLU A 14 6.51 -26.06 22.16
N TYR A 15 6.71 -25.22 23.19
CA TYR A 15 5.66 -24.34 23.72
C TYR A 15 5.71 -22.92 23.12
N ARG A 16 6.85 -22.52 22.54
CA ARG A 16 7.01 -21.17 21.96
C ARG A 16 5.99 -20.91 20.85
N TYR A 17 5.75 -21.90 19.99
CA TYR A 17 4.77 -21.77 18.90
C TYR A 17 3.36 -21.47 19.41
N LYS A 18 2.90 -22.18 20.45
CA LYS A 18 1.57 -21.95 21.05
C LYS A 18 1.46 -20.57 21.69
N ILE A 19 2.54 -20.11 22.32
CA ILE A 19 2.60 -18.77 22.91
C ILE A 19 2.55 -17.70 21.82
N TYR A 20 3.36 -17.83 20.76
CA TYR A 20 3.33 -16.89 19.64
C TYR A 20 1.98 -16.84 18.95
N GLN A 21 1.31 -17.98 18.77
CA GLN A 21 -0.05 -18.01 18.23
C GLN A 21 -1.04 -17.28 19.14
N TYR A 22 -0.98 -17.52 20.45
CA TYR A 22 -1.84 -16.86 21.42
C TYR A 22 -1.62 -15.34 21.41
N GLU A 23 -0.36 -14.89 21.48
CA GLU A 23 0.00 -13.47 21.44
C GLU A 23 -0.41 -12.82 20.12
N ALA A 24 -0.12 -13.45 18.98
CA ALA A 24 -0.54 -12.97 17.67
C ALA A 24 -2.07 -12.84 17.57
N HIS A 25 -2.82 -13.78 18.15
CA HIS A 25 -4.28 -13.71 18.19
C HIS A 25 -4.78 -12.55 19.06
N GLN A 26 -4.18 -12.33 20.24
CA GLN A 26 -4.52 -11.22 21.12
C GLN A 26 -4.20 -9.87 20.48
N ASP A 27 -3.02 -9.73 19.87
CA ASP A 27 -2.59 -8.52 19.20
C ASP A 27 -3.44 -8.24 17.95
N TRP A 28 -3.78 -9.27 17.18
CA TRP A 28 -4.73 -9.14 16.08
C TRP A 28 -6.11 -8.69 16.56
N THR A 29 -6.65 -9.28 17.62
CA THR A 29 -7.97 -8.91 18.16
C THR A 29 -8.00 -7.44 18.56
N LYS A 30 -6.98 -6.95 19.27
CA LYS A 30 -6.84 -5.54 19.63
C LYS A 30 -6.73 -4.66 18.39
N ARG A 31 -5.89 -5.04 17.42
CA ARG A 31 -5.69 -4.27 16.18
C ARG A 31 -6.98 -4.20 15.35
N PHE A 32 -7.73 -5.29 15.27
CA PHE A 32 -9.00 -5.35 14.58
C PHE A 32 -10.05 -4.45 15.25
N GLN A 33 -10.11 -4.46 16.59
CA GLN A 33 -10.96 -3.53 17.33
C GLN A 33 -10.61 -2.07 17.05
N MET A 34 -9.32 -1.70 17.07
CA MET A 34 -8.87 -0.34 16.71
C MET A 34 -9.24 0.03 15.26
N ILE A 35 -9.08 -0.91 14.32
CA ILE A 35 -9.47 -0.70 12.92
C ILE A 35 -10.98 -0.41 12.84
N MET A 36 -11.80 -1.12 13.59
CA MET A 36 -13.27 -1.08 13.49
C MET A 36 -13.96 -0.13 14.48
N GLU A 37 -13.21 0.58 15.33
CA GLU A 37 -13.72 1.41 16.43
C GLU A 37 -14.74 2.46 15.95
N ASP A 38 -14.37 3.25 14.94
CA ASP A 38 -15.27 4.24 14.34
C ASP A 38 -16.10 3.70 13.17
N LYS A 39 -17.25 4.32 12.91
CA LYS A 39 -18.05 4.01 11.72
C LYS A 39 -17.34 4.46 10.43
N LEU A 40 -17.45 3.65 9.40
CA LEU A 40 -17.02 4.03 8.05
C LEU A 40 -17.88 5.18 7.52
N ALA A 41 -17.24 6.19 6.94
CA ALA A 41 -17.94 7.35 6.40
C ALA A 41 -18.90 6.94 5.27
N ARG A 42 -20.12 7.49 5.27
CA ARG A 42 -21.19 7.08 4.36
C ARG A 42 -20.82 7.25 2.89
N ASN A 43 -20.08 8.31 2.56
CA ASN A 43 -19.62 8.55 1.18
C ASN A 43 -18.72 7.42 0.65
N LEU A 44 -17.96 6.72 1.51
CA LEU A 44 -17.13 5.58 1.11
C LEU A 44 -17.96 4.30 0.88
N ILE A 45 -19.07 4.16 1.60
CA ILE A 45 -20.04 3.10 1.34
C ILE A 45 -20.77 3.37 0.01
N ASP A 46 -21.23 4.61 -0.18
CA ASP A 46 -21.89 5.04 -1.41
C ASP A 46 -20.95 4.92 -2.62
N LEU A 47 -19.64 5.12 -2.42
CA LEU A 47 -18.61 4.96 -3.45
C LEU A 47 -18.64 3.55 -4.07
N LEU A 48 -18.78 2.52 -3.23
CA LEU A 48 -18.80 1.11 -3.65
C LEU A 48 -20.11 0.69 -4.34
N THR A 49 -21.17 1.49 -4.23
CA THR A 49 -22.50 1.10 -4.72
C THR A 49 -22.99 1.97 -5.86
N THR A 50 -22.38 3.15 -6.07
CA THR A 50 -22.74 4.01 -7.19
C THR A 50 -22.28 3.45 -8.54
N ASN A 51 -23.17 3.53 -9.54
CA ASN A 51 -22.88 3.13 -10.90
C ASN A 51 -22.41 4.29 -11.80
N LYS A 52 -22.22 5.51 -11.26
CA LYS A 52 -21.88 6.71 -12.05
C LYS A 52 -20.50 7.25 -11.68
N LYS A 53 -19.60 7.34 -12.67
CA LYS A 53 -18.28 7.99 -12.53
C LYS A 53 -18.38 9.37 -11.88
N ARG A 54 -19.33 10.20 -12.32
CA ARG A 54 -19.53 11.56 -11.79
C ARG A 54 -19.78 11.56 -10.28
N ASP A 55 -20.51 10.57 -9.77
CA ASP A 55 -20.85 10.51 -8.35
C ASP A 55 -19.64 10.00 -7.56
N GLN A 56 -18.87 9.05 -8.10
CA GLN A 56 -17.58 8.65 -7.52
C GLN A 56 -16.61 9.84 -7.35
N LEU A 57 -16.51 10.71 -8.37
CA LEU A 57 -15.69 11.93 -8.28
C LEU A 57 -16.17 12.88 -7.18
N LYS A 58 -17.48 13.01 -6.99
CA LYS A 58 -18.05 13.86 -5.93
C LYS A 58 -17.82 13.27 -4.54
N LEU A 59 -18.02 11.96 -4.39
CA LEU A 59 -17.89 11.25 -3.11
C LEU A 59 -16.46 11.23 -2.59
N LEU A 60 -15.48 11.30 -3.49
CA LEU A 60 -14.04 11.32 -3.17
C LEU A 60 -13.45 12.73 -3.05
N LYS A 61 -14.22 13.78 -3.31
CA LYS A 61 -13.71 15.15 -3.24
C LYS A 61 -13.34 15.53 -1.81
N GLY A 62 -12.06 15.84 -1.58
CA GLY A 62 -11.55 16.25 -0.27
C GLY A 62 -11.51 15.13 0.77
N VAL A 63 -11.58 13.86 0.33
CA VAL A 63 -11.44 12.71 1.21
C VAL A 63 -9.96 12.49 1.52
N SER A 64 -9.69 12.20 2.78
CA SER A 64 -8.40 11.70 3.25
C SER A 64 -8.58 10.38 4.00
N PHE A 65 -7.56 9.53 3.92
CA PHE A 65 -7.51 8.24 4.59
C PHE A 65 -6.54 8.31 5.77
N THR A 66 -7.00 7.87 6.94
CA THR A 66 -6.11 7.51 8.03
C THR A 66 -5.44 6.18 7.72
N SER A 67 -4.54 5.76 8.61
CA SER A 67 -3.93 4.42 8.61
C SER A 67 -4.95 3.27 8.52
N PHE A 68 -6.22 3.48 8.90
CA PHE A 68 -7.25 2.43 8.94
C PHE A 68 -8.38 2.58 7.93
N THR A 69 -8.60 3.74 7.32
CA THR A 69 -9.79 3.99 6.49
C THR A 69 -9.93 2.98 5.34
N LEU A 70 -8.86 2.74 4.58
CA LEU A 70 -8.90 1.80 3.46
C LEU A 70 -9.08 0.34 3.92
N THR A 71 -8.44 -0.06 5.01
CA THR A 71 -8.59 -1.40 5.59
C THR A 71 -10.02 -1.63 6.06
N LYS A 72 -10.62 -0.66 6.75
CA LYS A 72 -12.03 -0.67 7.17
C LYS A 72 -12.98 -0.76 5.98
N LEU A 73 -12.70 -0.02 4.90
CA LEU A 73 -13.48 -0.09 3.66
C LEU A 73 -13.44 -1.49 3.03
N ILE A 74 -12.25 -2.12 3.00
CA ILE A 74 -12.07 -3.48 2.48
C ILE A 74 -12.89 -4.49 3.30
N PHE A 75 -12.80 -4.45 4.63
CA PHE A 75 -13.59 -5.33 5.49
C PHE A 75 -15.09 -5.09 5.34
N TYR A 76 -15.52 -3.84 5.33
CA TYR A 76 -16.93 -3.51 5.12
C TYR A 76 -17.45 -4.07 3.79
N ALA A 77 -16.69 -3.89 2.71
CA ALA A 77 -17.06 -4.37 1.37
C ALA A 77 -17.21 -5.89 1.31
N TYR A 78 -16.33 -6.63 1.98
CA TYR A 78 -16.40 -8.09 2.06
C TYR A 78 -17.61 -8.54 2.90
N GLU A 79 -17.67 -8.11 4.17
CA GLU A 79 -18.64 -8.60 5.15
C GLU A 79 -20.09 -8.20 4.81
N ASN A 80 -20.30 -7.02 4.21
CA ASN A 80 -21.65 -6.45 4.05
C ASN A 80 -22.13 -6.42 2.60
N LEU A 81 -21.23 -6.38 1.63
CA LEU A 81 -21.58 -6.17 0.22
C LEU A 81 -21.16 -7.34 -0.68
N GLY A 82 -20.41 -8.31 -0.16
CA GLY A 82 -19.97 -9.49 -0.90
C GLY A 82 -18.87 -9.20 -1.94
N TYR A 83 -18.11 -8.12 -1.76
CA TYR A 83 -16.92 -7.85 -2.56
C TYR A 83 -15.76 -8.75 -2.16
N LYS A 84 -14.89 -9.06 -3.12
CA LYS A 84 -13.61 -9.73 -2.90
C LYS A 84 -12.49 -8.70 -2.90
N PHE A 85 -11.39 -9.06 -2.25
CA PHE A 85 -10.18 -8.25 -2.21
C PHE A 85 -9.05 -8.91 -2.99
N SER A 86 -8.38 -8.12 -3.83
CA SER A 86 -7.15 -8.52 -4.51
C SER A 86 -6.07 -7.48 -4.32
N TYR A 87 -4.82 -7.93 -4.24
CA TYR A 87 -3.65 -7.09 -4.08
C TYR A 87 -2.68 -7.33 -5.23
N TYR A 88 -2.23 -6.25 -5.87
CA TYR A 88 -1.19 -6.29 -6.88
C TYR A 88 -0.07 -5.34 -6.51
N SER A 89 1.16 -5.75 -6.79
CA SER A 89 2.30 -4.85 -6.68
C SER A 89 3.30 -5.12 -7.78
N SER A 90 4.06 -4.10 -8.11
CA SER A 90 5.21 -4.22 -9.00
C SER A 90 6.33 -3.34 -8.50
N GLU A 91 7.54 -3.77 -8.82
CA GLU A 91 8.74 -2.98 -8.66
C GLU A 91 9.55 -3.08 -9.95
N GLN A 92 10.08 -1.94 -10.37
CA GLN A 92 10.94 -1.83 -11.53
C GLN A 92 12.17 -1.03 -11.13
N LEU A 93 13.32 -1.67 -11.22
CA LEU A 93 14.61 -1.01 -11.02
C LEU A 93 14.94 -0.11 -12.23
N PRO A 94 15.85 0.87 -12.05
CA PRO A 94 16.42 1.60 -13.18
C PRO A 94 17.01 0.66 -14.24
N LYS A 95 16.94 1.08 -15.51
CA LYS A 95 17.40 0.28 -16.65
C LYS A 95 18.87 -0.12 -16.45
N GLY A 96 19.17 -1.40 -16.66
CA GLY A 96 20.53 -1.95 -16.56
C GLY A 96 20.93 -2.45 -15.17
N ILE A 97 20.08 -2.27 -14.15
CA ILE A 97 20.28 -2.86 -12.82
C ILE A 97 19.53 -4.19 -12.73
N LYS A 98 20.18 -5.25 -12.22
CA LYS A 98 19.51 -6.51 -11.90
C LYS A 98 19.27 -6.61 -10.39
N TYR A 99 18.19 -7.27 -9.99
CA TYR A 99 17.89 -7.53 -8.58
C TYR A 99 18.99 -8.33 -7.87
N THR A 100 19.68 -9.22 -8.60
CA THR A 100 20.81 -10.01 -8.09
C THR A 100 22.01 -9.19 -7.68
N ASP A 101 22.10 -7.94 -8.17
CA ASP A 101 23.23 -7.06 -7.92
C ASP A 101 22.98 -6.17 -6.69
N LEU A 102 21.76 -6.22 -6.12
CA LEU A 102 21.40 -5.41 -4.95
C LEU A 102 21.98 -6.01 -3.67
N PRO A 103 22.52 -5.19 -2.76
CA PRO A 103 22.83 -5.62 -1.40
C PRO A 103 21.52 -5.90 -0.63
N TYR A 104 21.63 -6.46 0.57
CA TYR A 104 20.45 -6.79 1.39
C TYR A 104 19.67 -5.56 1.82
N VAL A 105 20.37 -4.49 2.20
CA VAL A 105 19.77 -3.22 2.62
C VAL A 105 20.55 -2.07 2.01
N ILE A 106 19.80 -1.06 1.57
CA ILE A 106 20.31 0.24 1.18
C ILE A 106 19.46 1.28 1.91
N GLU A 107 20.10 2.14 2.68
CA GLU A 107 19.45 3.24 3.39
C GLU A 107 20.10 4.56 2.98
N LEU A 108 19.28 5.56 2.66
CA LEU A 108 19.74 6.90 2.35
C LEU A 108 19.65 7.74 3.63
N GLY A 109 20.78 8.30 4.07
CA GLY A 109 20.80 9.20 5.22
C GLY A 109 20.05 10.51 4.93
N GLU A 110 19.73 11.25 5.99
CA GLU A 110 18.91 12.48 5.94
C GLU A 110 19.44 13.54 4.94
N ASN A 111 20.76 13.60 4.74
CA ASN A 111 21.41 14.58 3.86
C ASN A 111 21.43 14.16 2.38
N GLU A 112 20.85 13.01 2.02
CA GLU A 112 20.91 12.36 0.71
C GLU A 112 22.33 12.03 0.17
N LYS A 113 23.37 12.40 0.91
CA LYS A 113 24.77 12.17 0.59
C LYS A 113 25.29 10.90 1.23
N ASP A 114 24.83 10.60 2.43
CA ASP A 114 25.26 9.43 3.18
C ASP A 114 24.41 8.23 2.77
N ILE A 115 25.04 7.08 2.64
CA ILE A 115 24.38 5.84 2.26
C ILE A 115 24.91 4.70 3.12
N ASP A 116 24.01 4.00 3.77
CA ASP A 116 24.34 2.80 4.54
C ASP A 116 23.99 1.57 3.70
N ILE A 117 24.95 0.64 3.63
CA ILE A 117 24.89 -0.54 2.78
C ILE A 117 25.13 -1.76 3.65
N ILE A 118 24.19 -2.72 3.62
CA ILE A 118 24.34 -4.02 4.29
C ILE A 118 24.29 -5.12 3.25
N GLY A 119 25.39 -5.89 3.15
CA GLY A 119 25.55 -6.95 2.15
C GLY A 119 26.51 -6.55 1.02
N GLU A 120 26.99 -7.54 0.28
CA GLU A 120 27.91 -7.35 -0.83
C GLU A 120 27.19 -6.84 -2.08
N THR A 121 27.84 -5.96 -2.84
CA THR A 121 27.35 -5.47 -4.13
C THR A 121 28.51 -4.90 -4.96
N GLU A 122 28.45 -5.07 -6.27
CA GLU A 122 29.36 -4.46 -7.24
C GLU A 122 28.86 -3.09 -7.75
N LEU A 123 27.68 -2.65 -7.27
CA LEU A 123 27.10 -1.38 -7.65
C LEU A 123 27.78 -0.23 -6.90
N SER A 124 28.13 0.83 -7.63
CA SER A 124 28.63 2.06 -7.01
C SER A 124 27.55 2.73 -6.14
N GLU A 125 27.96 3.51 -5.14
CA GLU A 125 27.04 4.32 -4.33
C GLU A 125 26.11 5.19 -5.18
N GLY A 126 26.61 5.75 -6.29
CA GLY A 126 25.80 6.54 -7.22
C GLY A 126 24.68 5.72 -7.86
N GLN A 127 24.95 4.46 -8.23
CA GLN A 127 23.92 3.55 -8.74
C GLN A 127 22.90 3.18 -7.66
N LEU A 128 23.35 2.93 -6.43
CA LEU A 128 22.47 2.62 -5.29
C LEU A 128 21.54 3.80 -4.93
N LYS A 129 22.06 5.02 -4.88
CA LYS A 129 21.25 6.25 -4.73
C LYS A 129 20.23 6.40 -5.86
N ASN A 130 20.65 6.16 -7.10
CA ASN A 130 19.78 6.19 -8.26
C ASN A 130 18.66 5.14 -8.18
N ILE A 131 18.94 3.94 -7.65
CA ILE A 131 17.93 2.91 -7.38
C ILE A 131 16.91 3.42 -6.37
N ILE A 132 17.33 3.95 -5.22
CA ILE A 132 16.41 4.47 -4.19
C ILE A 132 15.48 5.54 -4.77
N LYS A 133 16.05 6.51 -5.49
CA LYS A 133 15.32 7.68 -6.02
C LYS A 133 14.44 7.37 -7.22
N HIS A 134 14.83 6.41 -8.06
CA HIS A 134 14.19 6.21 -9.36
C HIS A 134 13.57 4.83 -9.57
N ARG A 135 13.65 3.93 -8.59
CA ARG A 135 12.84 2.71 -8.60
C ARG A 135 11.36 3.07 -8.66
N LYS A 136 10.63 2.36 -9.50
CA LYS A 136 9.18 2.49 -9.57
C LYS A 136 8.57 1.39 -8.75
N ARG A 137 7.83 1.73 -7.71
CA ARG A 137 6.97 0.79 -7.00
C ARG A 137 5.53 1.23 -7.15
N ILE A 138 4.67 0.28 -7.46
CA ILE A 138 3.22 0.46 -7.47
C ILE A 138 2.63 -0.57 -6.52
N ILE A 139 1.72 -0.13 -5.67
CA ILE A 139 0.93 -0.99 -4.81
C ILE A 139 -0.54 -0.66 -5.08
N ALA A 140 -1.31 -1.64 -5.53
CA ALA A 140 -2.70 -1.48 -5.90
C ALA A 140 -3.58 -2.47 -5.13
N LYS A 141 -4.68 -1.95 -4.58
CA LYS A 141 -5.67 -2.67 -3.79
C LYS A 141 -6.99 -2.63 -4.53
N PHE A 142 -7.49 -3.80 -4.92
CA PHE A 142 -8.75 -3.96 -5.63
C PHE A 142 -9.85 -4.46 -4.68
N ILE A 143 -11.03 -3.85 -4.80
CA ILE A 143 -12.28 -4.28 -4.19
C ILE A 143 -13.22 -4.60 -5.35
N GLU A 144 -13.54 -5.88 -5.57
CA GLU A 144 -14.21 -6.36 -6.79
C GLU A 144 -15.41 -7.27 -6.55
N LYS A 145 -16.46 -7.11 -7.35
CA LYS A 145 -17.69 -7.92 -7.33
C LYS A 145 -18.26 -7.98 -8.73
N GLU A 146 -18.30 -9.18 -9.32
CA GLU A 146 -18.73 -9.39 -10.71
C GLU A 146 -17.92 -8.46 -11.65
N ASP A 147 -18.59 -7.63 -12.45
CA ASP A 147 -17.96 -6.69 -13.37
C ASP A 147 -17.59 -5.34 -12.72
N GLN A 148 -17.95 -5.12 -11.45
CA GLN A 148 -17.64 -3.90 -10.72
C GLN A 148 -16.31 -4.04 -9.99
N TRP A 149 -15.46 -3.03 -10.12
CA TRP A 149 -14.19 -2.99 -9.39
C TRP A 149 -13.77 -1.57 -9.04
N HIS A 150 -13.13 -1.45 -7.88
CA HIS A 150 -12.51 -0.25 -7.36
C HIS A 150 -11.04 -0.53 -7.11
N CYS A 151 -10.16 0.36 -7.53
CA CYS A 151 -8.73 0.27 -7.36
C CYS A 151 -8.21 1.50 -6.62
N PHE A 152 -7.63 1.28 -5.45
CA PHE A 152 -6.88 2.28 -4.70
C PHE A 152 -5.40 1.94 -4.82
N TYR A 153 -4.60 2.84 -5.36
CA TYR A 153 -3.18 2.58 -5.57
C TYR A 153 -2.29 3.73 -5.12
N ILE A 154 -1.06 3.38 -4.77
CA ILE A 154 0.01 4.31 -4.42
C ILE A 154 1.20 4.02 -5.32
N THR A 155 1.95 5.06 -5.63
CA THR A 155 3.28 4.97 -6.21
C THR A 155 4.29 5.47 -5.18
N TYR A 156 5.56 5.13 -5.31
CA TYR A 156 6.57 5.76 -4.44
C TYR A 156 6.61 7.27 -4.61
N LYS A 157 6.37 7.79 -5.83
CA LYS A 157 6.28 9.23 -6.08
C LYS A 157 5.11 9.88 -5.34
N SER A 158 3.97 9.21 -5.29
CA SER A 158 2.79 9.69 -4.55
C SER A 158 2.97 9.60 -3.04
N LEU A 159 3.97 8.86 -2.54
CA LEU A 159 4.32 8.80 -1.12
C LEU A 159 5.46 9.75 -0.75
N SER A 160 6.44 9.95 -1.65
CA SER A 160 7.61 10.82 -1.43
C SER A 160 7.33 12.30 -1.70
N GLY A 161 6.11 12.64 -2.15
CA GLY A 161 5.72 14.01 -2.46
C GLY A 161 6.29 14.56 -3.77
N GLU A 162 6.78 13.67 -4.64
CA GLU A 162 7.29 14.03 -5.97
C GLU A 162 6.17 14.34 -6.98
N GLU A 163 4.92 14.03 -6.64
CA GLU A 163 3.75 14.38 -7.43
C GLU A 163 3.17 15.72 -6.98
N SER A 164 2.81 16.59 -7.92
CA SER A 164 2.43 18.00 -7.63
C SER A 164 1.05 18.18 -6.99
N TRP A 165 0.39 17.13 -6.52
CA TRP A 165 -0.92 17.24 -5.90
C TRP A 165 -0.80 17.76 -4.46
N ASN A 166 -1.59 18.79 -4.14
CA ASN A 166 -1.65 19.45 -2.82
C ASN A 166 -0.26 19.69 -2.21
N ASP A 167 0.60 20.40 -2.94
CA ASP A 167 1.98 20.74 -2.54
C ASP A 167 2.85 19.53 -2.16
N GLY A 168 2.66 18.40 -2.86
CA GLY A 168 3.43 17.18 -2.61
C GLY A 168 2.91 16.34 -1.47
N GLN A 169 1.66 16.54 -1.03
CA GLN A 169 1.09 15.72 0.04
C GLN A 169 1.04 14.24 -0.38
N PRO A 170 1.45 13.30 0.49
CA PRO A 170 1.28 11.87 0.27
C PRO A 170 -0.19 11.49 0.03
N HIS A 171 -0.45 10.68 -1.01
CA HIS A 171 -1.82 10.35 -1.39
C HIS A 171 -1.95 9.01 -2.11
N TYR A 172 -3.17 8.48 -2.07
CA TYR A 172 -3.66 7.44 -2.95
C TYR A 172 -4.23 8.03 -4.24
N HIS A 173 -4.08 7.28 -5.30
CA HIS A 173 -4.84 7.41 -6.53
C HIS A 173 -6.03 6.46 -6.53
N TYR A 174 -7.11 6.86 -7.21
CA TYR A 174 -8.32 6.03 -7.33
C TYR A 174 -8.74 5.83 -8.80
N LEU A 175 -9.09 4.60 -9.14
CA LEU A 175 -9.63 4.19 -10.44
C LEU A 175 -10.74 3.15 -10.23
N SER A 176 -11.70 3.07 -11.16
CA SER A 176 -12.75 2.04 -11.12
C SER A 176 -13.17 1.62 -12.53
N ASP A 177 -14.01 0.59 -12.62
CA ASP A 177 -14.65 0.16 -13.87
C ASP A 177 -15.37 1.31 -14.59
N LYS A 178 -15.85 2.32 -13.85
CA LYS A 178 -16.55 3.50 -14.39
C LYS A 178 -15.65 4.44 -15.18
N PHE A 179 -14.34 4.22 -15.19
CA PHE A 179 -13.39 5.03 -15.96
C PHE A 179 -13.21 4.52 -17.40
N GLY A 180 -13.84 3.39 -17.76
CA GLY A 180 -13.82 2.86 -19.12
C GLY A 180 -12.53 2.14 -19.51
N VAL A 181 -11.69 1.79 -18.53
CA VAL A 181 -10.48 0.98 -18.74
C VAL A 181 -10.77 -0.45 -18.28
N PRO A 182 -10.48 -1.49 -19.06
CA PRO A 182 -10.62 -2.86 -18.61
C PRO A 182 -9.71 -3.19 -17.42
N ARG A 183 -10.21 -3.97 -16.45
CA ARG A 183 -9.44 -4.38 -15.26
C ARG A 183 -8.12 -5.04 -15.63
N ASP A 184 -8.13 -5.94 -16.61
CA ASP A 184 -6.94 -6.70 -16.99
C ASP A 184 -5.87 -5.82 -17.63
N GLU A 185 -6.27 -4.75 -18.32
CA GLU A 185 -5.35 -3.72 -18.81
C GLU A 185 -4.68 -2.98 -17.64
N VAL A 186 -5.46 -2.63 -16.60
CA VAL A 186 -4.91 -2.02 -15.38
C VAL A 186 -3.93 -2.96 -14.69
N VAL A 187 -4.29 -4.24 -14.51
CA VAL A 187 -3.42 -5.24 -13.87
C VAL A 187 -2.15 -5.48 -14.67
N LEU A 188 -2.24 -5.57 -16.00
CA LEU A 188 -1.07 -5.69 -16.88
C LEU A 188 -0.19 -4.43 -16.81
N GLY A 189 -0.81 -3.25 -16.76
CA GLY A 189 -0.14 -1.98 -16.52
C GLY A 189 0.68 -2.02 -15.23
N ILE A 190 0.04 -2.41 -14.12
CA ILE A 190 0.69 -2.52 -12.80
C ILE A 190 1.93 -3.39 -12.92
N LYS A 191 1.81 -4.62 -13.46
CA LYS A 191 2.94 -5.55 -13.63
C LYS A 191 4.10 -4.93 -14.41
N ASN A 192 3.80 -4.07 -15.38
CA ASN A 192 4.77 -3.35 -16.19
C ASN A 192 5.23 -2.00 -15.62
N GLY A 193 4.87 -1.68 -14.36
CA GLY A 193 5.25 -0.43 -13.69
C GLY A 193 4.54 0.80 -14.25
N LYS A 194 3.33 0.65 -14.80
CA LYS A 194 2.52 1.72 -15.40
C LYS A 194 1.11 1.72 -14.82
N MET A 195 0.56 2.90 -14.58
CA MET A 195 -0.86 3.05 -14.23
C MET A 195 -1.50 4.11 -15.12
N PRO A 196 -2.80 3.96 -15.45
CA PRO A 196 -3.56 5.06 -16.03
C PRO A 196 -3.50 6.28 -15.12
N SER A 197 -3.34 7.46 -15.68
CA SER A 197 -3.49 8.69 -14.91
C SER A 197 -4.95 8.84 -14.47
N THR A 198 -5.17 9.25 -13.23
CA THR A 198 -6.48 9.55 -12.68
C THR A 198 -6.47 10.95 -12.08
N PRO A 199 -7.55 11.74 -12.21
CA PRO A 199 -7.67 13.02 -11.52
C PRO A 199 -8.02 12.85 -10.03
N VAL A 200 -8.29 11.62 -9.58
CA VAL A 200 -8.79 11.35 -8.23
C VAL A 200 -7.64 11.00 -7.30
N HIS A 201 -7.39 11.92 -6.38
CA HIS A 201 -6.38 11.80 -5.35
C HIS A 201 -7.08 11.82 -3.98
N ILE A 202 -6.64 10.93 -3.09
CA ILE A 202 -7.17 10.77 -1.74
C ILE A 202 -5.99 10.96 -0.78
N GLY A 203 -6.02 12.01 0.03
CA GLY A 203 -4.93 12.35 0.93
C GLY A 203 -4.65 11.23 1.95
N ILE A 204 -3.42 11.14 2.43
CA ILE A 204 -3.07 10.29 3.57
C ILE A 204 -2.88 11.20 4.79
N GLU A 205 -3.61 10.90 5.86
CA GLU A 205 -3.45 11.53 7.17
C GLU A 205 -2.35 10.79 7.94
N GLY A 206 -1.38 11.57 8.43
CA GLY A 206 -0.29 11.11 9.29
C GLY A 206 -0.75 10.85 10.72
#